data_AF-A0A8I0L0H7-F1
#
_entry.id   AF-A0A8I0L0H7-F1
#
_cell.length_a   1.000
_cell.length_b   1.000
_cell.length_c   1.000
_cell.angle_alpha   90.00
_cell.angle_beta   90.00
_cell.angle_gamma   90.00
#
_symmetry.space_group_name_H-M   'P 1'
#
loop_
_entity.id
_entity.type
_entity.pdbx_description
1 polymer ?
#
loop_
_entity_poly.entity_id
_entity_poly.type
_entity_poly.pdbx_seq_one_letter_code
_entity_poly.pdbx_strand_id
1 'polypeptide(L)'
;MIALVRALIWSALMLAGCGPASAGHLGELSTTAKAGNVIVIGDFVARLCVDSVIGSASFGTALRDTGWSFRQTQQADQSTTLDVWEAPNLTLIHSAEPVKIKNADVWMCSVKINAPVAPTIEQLEAHFRARFDQDVTRSAPADWHWKPRPLAEAHINMIPSDQPGSVFVHVEFADMKPLNALFGS
;
A
#
# COMPACT_ATOMS: atom_id res chain seq x y z
N MET A 1 -17.63 -26.65 61.91
CA MET A 1 -17.70 -27.27 60.56
C MET A 1 -17.94 -26.16 59.55
N ILE A 2 -17.10 -26.12 58.53
CA ILE A 2 -16.91 -25.03 57.58
C ILE A 2 -17.94 -25.16 56.45
N ALA A 3 -18.66 -24.09 56.12
CA ALA A 3 -19.43 -23.98 54.88
C ALA A 3 -18.98 -22.72 54.12
N LEU A 4 -18.08 -22.96 53.17
CA LEU A 4 -17.59 -22.04 52.15
C LEU A 4 -18.77 -21.57 51.28
N VAL A 5 -19.01 -20.27 51.19
CA VAL A 5 -19.87 -19.69 50.13
C VAL A 5 -18.98 -18.97 49.13
N ARG A 6 -18.94 -19.55 47.93
CA ARG A 6 -18.17 -19.12 46.76
C ARG A 6 -18.55 -17.70 46.34
N ALA A 7 -17.56 -16.82 46.32
CA ALA A 7 -17.61 -15.56 45.59
C ALA A 7 -17.63 -15.85 44.09
N LEU A 8 -18.75 -15.53 43.43
CA LEU A 8 -18.83 -15.45 41.97
C LEU A 8 -18.25 -14.10 41.54
N ILE A 9 -16.94 -14.06 41.32
CA ILE A 9 -16.29 -12.95 40.62
C ILE A 9 -16.65 -13.10 39.15
N TRP A 10 -17.60 -12.28 38.69
CA TRP A 10 -17.84 -12.06 37.27
C TRP A 10 -16.66 -11.28 36.73
N SER A 11 -15.65 -11.99 36.24
CA SER A 11 -14.61 -11.44 35.38
C SER A 11 -15.27 -10.99 34.08
N ALA A 12 -15.69 -9.73 34.03
CA ALA A 12 -15.98 -9.04 32.78
C ALA A 12 -14.67 -8.94 32.00
N LEU A 13 -14.41 -9.96 31.19
CA LEU A 13 -13.36 -9.98 30.20
C LEU A 13 -13.72 -8.87 29.20
N MET A 14 -13.17 -7.67 29.40
CA MET A 14 -13.10 -6.65 28.37
C MET A 14 -12.20 -7.21 27.27
N LEU A 15 -12.80 -8.00 26.38
CA LEU A 15 -12.32 -8.15 25.01
C LEU A 15 -12.42 -6.75 24.40
N ALA A 16 -11.40 -5.94 24.66
CA ALA A 16 -11.02 -4.88 23.75
C ALA A 16 -10.74 -5.60 22.43
N GLY A 17 -11.76 -5.70 21.60
CA GLY A 17 -11.56 -6.03 20.20
C GLY A 17 -10.56 -5.01 19.69
N CYS A 18 -9.36 -5.47 19.37
CA CYS A 18 -8.49 -4.80 18.43
C CYS A 18 -9.23 -4.77 17.09
N GLY A 19 -10.23 -3.89 16.98
CA GLY A 19 -10.61 -3.39 15.66
C GLY A 19 -9.35 -2.74 15.08
N PRO A 20 -9.02 -2.99 13.81
CA PRO A 20 -7.94 -2.26 13.18
C PRO A 20 -8.25 -0.78 13.38
N ALA A 21 -7.34 -0.04 14.01
CA ALA A 21 -7.44 1.40 14.07
C ALA A 21 -7.74 1.88 12.65
N SER A 22 -8.87 2.57 12.46
CA SER A 22 -9.13 3.30 11.23
C SER A 22 -7.86 4.09 10.95
N ALA A 23 -7.16 3.70 9.89
CA ALA A 23 -5.86 4.25 9.59
C ALA A 23 -6.09 5.74 9.30
N GLY A 24 -5.64 6.59 10.22
CA GLY A 24 -5.95 8.02 10.21
C GLY A 24 -5.55 8.72 8.91
N HIS A 25 -6.00 9.97 8.79
CA HIS A 25 -5.61 10.87 7.69
C HIS A 25 -4.08 10.91 7.58
N LEU A 26 -3.57 10.97 6.35
CA LEU A 26 -2.16 11.17 6.10
C LEU A 26 -1.79 12.64 6.37
N GLY A 27 -0.54 12.87 6.79
CA GLY A 27 -0.01 14.22 6.97
C GLY A 27 0.01 15.02 5.67
N GLU A 28 0.14 16.34 5.77
CA GLU A 28 0.36 17.20 4.59
C GLU A 28 1.80 17.05 4.08
N LEU A 29 1.99 17.23 2.76
CA LEU A 29 3.31 17.25 2.14
C LEU A 29 3.95 18.64 2.29
N SER A 30 5.21 18.66 2.71
CA SER A 30 6.00 19.88 2.84
C SER A 30 6.89 20.11 1.63
N THR A 31 6.87 21.32 1.07
CA THR A 31 7.81 21.73 0.01
C THR A 31 9.18 22.17 0.55
N THR A 32 9.28 22.42 1.86
CA THR A 32 10.50 22.91 2.53
C THR A 32 11.18 21.81 3.36
N ALA A 33 10.41 20.88 3.94
CA ALA A 33 10.91 19.76 4.74
C ALA A 33 10.74 18.42 3.99
N LYS A 34 11.29 18.31 2.78
CA LYS A 34 11.08 17.15 1.89
C LYS A 34 11.42 15.80 2.51
N ALA A 35 12.45 15.73 3.37
CA ALA A 35 12.81 14.50 4.08
C ALA A 35 11.69 13.99 5.00
N GLY A 36 10.85 14.88 5.55
CA GLY A 36 9.68 14.50 6.34
C GLY A 36 8.56 13.85 5.52
N ASN A 37 8.54 14.08 4.19
CA ASN A 37 7.55 13.49 3.31
C ASN A 37 7.77 11.99 3.08
N VAL A 38 8.94 11.45 3.43
CA VAL A 38 9.27 10.02 3.25
C VAL A 38 8.22 9.13 3.91
N ILE A 39 7.86 9.43 5.16
CA ILE A 39 6.88 8.63 5.92
C ILE A 39 5.50 8.77 5.29
N VAL A 40 5.09 10.01 4.98
CA VAL A 40 3.77 10.30 4.43
C VAL A 40 3.57 9.63 3.06
N ILE A 41 4.55 9.73 2.17
CA ILE A 41 4.50 9.14 0.83
C ILE A 41 4.65 7.62 0.89
N GLY A 42 5.52 7.11 1.77
CA GLY A 42 5.68 5.68 1.98
C GLY A 42 4.38 5.03 2.47
N ASP A 43 3.72 5.63 3.46
CA ASP A 43 2.42 5.17 3.96
C ASP A 43 1.32 5.33 2.90
N PHE A 44 1.34 6.39 2.11
CA PHE A 44 0.42 6.58 0.98
C PHE A 44 0.53 5.44 -0.03
N VAL A 45 1.75 5.14 -0.51
CA VAL A 45 2.01 4.07 -1.47
C VAL A 45 1.62 2.73 -0.87
N ALA A 46 2.04 2.42 0.35
CA ALA A 46 1.70 1.16 1.00
C ALA A 46 0.18 0.98 1.12
N ARG A 47 -0.53 2.03 1.58
CA ARG A 47 -1.98 1.98 1.79
C ARG A 47 -2.74 1.76 0.48
N LEU A 48 -2.41 2.52 -0.56
CA LEU A 48 -3.17 2.48 -1.81
C LEU A 48 -2.72 1.40 -2.78
N CYS A 49 -1.42 1.15 -2.88
CA CYS A 49 -0.88 0.19 -3.85
C CYS A 49 -0.78 -1.24 -3.33
N VAL A 50 -0.81 -1.45 -2.00
CA VAL A 50 -0.70 -2.80 -1.41
C VAL A 50 -1.88 -3.09 -0.49
N ASP A 51 -2.07 -2.30 0.56
CA ASP A 51 -3.06 -2.59 1.61
C ASP A 51 -4.50 -2.62 1.06
N SER A 52 -4.81 -1.75 0.09
CA SER A 52 -6.13 -1.70 -0.57
C SER A 52 -6.42 -2.93 -1.45
N VAL A 53 -5.38 -3.64 -1.90
CA VAL A 53 -5.49 -4.84 -2.73
C VAL A 53 -5.60 -6.10 -1.86
N ILE A 54 -4.86 -6.16 -0.75
CA ILE A 54 -4.92 -7.30 0.19
C ILE A 54 -6.11 -7.23 1.16
N GLY A 55 -6.55 -6.01 1.48
CA GLY A 55 -7.47 -5.72 2.56
C GLY A 55 -8.94 -5.83 2.16
N SER A 56 -9.82 -5.66 3.15
CA SER A 56 -11.27 -5.60 2.94
C SER A 56 -11.77 -4.20 2.57
N ALA A 57 -10.94 -3.17 2.75
CA ALA A 57 -11.26 -1.80 2.36
C ALA A 57 -11.13 -1.65 0.84
N SER A 58 -12.17 -1.16 0.18
CA SER A 58 -12.10 -0.82 -1.24
C SER A 58 -11.10 0.31 -1.49
N PHE A 59 -10.49 0.34 -2.68
CA PHE A 59 -9.58 1.42 -3.10
C PHE A 59 -10.18 2.81 -2.85
N GLY A 60 -11.45 3.04 -3.21
CA GLY A 60 -12.11 4.33 -2.96
C GLY A 60 -12.25 4.69 -1.47
N THR A 61 -12.38 3.69 -0.59
CA THR A 61 -12.34 3.93 0.87
C THR A 61 -10.92 4.26 1.32
N ALA A 62 -9.93 3.49 0.90
CA ALA A 62 -8.53 3.75 1.22
C ALA A 62 -8.08 5.14 0.73
N LEU A 63 -8.52 5.57 -0.45
CA LEU A 63 -8.26 6.89 -1.03
C LEU A 63 -8.89 8.00 -0.19
N ARG A 64 -10.16 7.86 0.20
CA ARG A 64 -10.85 8.82 1.08
C ARG A 64 -10.17 8.92 2.45
N ASP A 65 -9.74 7.80 3.01
CA ASP A 65 -9.12 7.73 4.33
C ASP A 65 -7.72 8.38 4.36
N THR A 66 -7.14 8.71 3.21
CA THR A 66 -5.93 9.54 3.15
C THR A 66 -6.17 10.97 3.65
N GLY A 67 -7.42 11.47 3.56
CA GLY A 67 -7.75 12.85 3.90
C GLY A 67 -7.38 13.89 2.84
N TRP A 68 -6.80 13.48 1.72
CA TRP A 68 -6.43 14.39 0.63
C TRP A 68 -7.56 14.54 -0.39
N SER A 69 -7.62 15.70 -1.02
CA SER A 69 -8.55 15.97 -2.11
C SER A 69 -7.97 15.50 -3.44
N PHE A 70 -8.60 14.49 -4.03
CA PHE A 70 -8.24 13.96 -5.35
C PHE A 70 -9.26 14.35 -6.40
N ARG A 71 -8.76 14.61 -7.61
CA ARG A 71 -9.56 14.71 -8.83
C ARG A 71 -9.26 13.51 -9.73
N GLN A 72 -10.29 12.74 -10.08
CA GLN A 72 -10.15 11.73 -11.13
C GLN A 72 -10.05 12.44 -12.48
N THR A 73 -8.94 12.28 -13.18
CA THR A 73 -8.71 12.86 -14.51
C THR A 73 -8.90 11.85 -15.62
N GLN A 74 -8.79 10.55 -15.31
CA GLN A 74 -9.16 9.46 -16.19
C GLN A 74 -9.87 8.38 -15.37
N GLN A 75 -11.00 7.90 -15.88
CA GLN A 75 -11.68 6.73 -15.36
C GLN A 75 -11.45 5.57 -16.34
N ALA A 76 -11.15 4.40 -15.80
CA ALA A 76 -10.96 3.22 -16.60
C ALA A 76 -12.22 2.89 -17.43
N ASP A 77 -12.00 2.44 -18.66
CA ASP A 77 -13.05 2.03 -19.59
C ASP A 77 -12.60 0.80 -20.38
N GLN A 78 -13.35 0.44 -21.43
CA GLN A 78 -13.03 -0.72 -22.27
C GLN A 78 -11.69 -0.58 -23.01
N SER A 79 -11.13 0.62 -23.09
CA SER A 79 -9.88 0.93 -23.80
C SER A 79 -8.69 1.21 -22.88
N THR A 80 -8.97 1.66 -21.65
CA THR A 80 -7.99 2.08 -20.66
C THR A 80 -8.29 1.40 -19.34
N THR A 81 -7.58 0.34 -18.98
CA THR A 81 -7.83 -0.44 -17.74
C THR A 81 -7.39 0.28 -16.45
N LEU A 82 -7.04 1.57 -16.57
CA LEU A 82 -6.37 2.36 -15.55
C LEU A 82 -7.18 3.60 -15.21
N ASP A 83 -7.38 3.80 -13.92
CA ASP A 83 -7.84 5.07 -13.35
C ASP A 83 -6.63 5.98 -13.08
N VAL A 84 -6.81 7.27 -13.32
CA VAL A 84 -5.82 8.32 -13.00
C VAL A 84 -6.45 9.34 -12.07
N TRP A 85 -5.78 9.56 -10.95
CA TRP A 85 -6.17 10.47 -9.88
C TRP A 85 -5.07 11.49 -9.63
N GLU A 86 -5.44 12.75 -9.52
CA GLU A 86 -4.51 13.85 -9.28
C GLU A 86 -4.79 14.52 -7.94
N ALA A 87 -3.72 14.79 -7.20
CA ALA A 87 -3.69 15.64 -6.02
C ALA A 87 -2.53 16.65 -6.16
N PRO A 88 -2.46 17.70 -5.33
CA PRO A 88 -1.33 18.61 -5.35
C PRO A 88 0.01 17.85 -5.23
N ASN A 89 0.86 17.99 -6.25
CA ASN A 89 2.18 17.36 -6.38
C ASN A 89 2.21 15.84 -6.56
N LEU A 90 1.06 15.20 -6.81
CA LEU A 90 0.95 13.75 -6.96
C LEU A 90 0.01 13.35 -8.09
N THR A 91 0.41 12.31 -8.82
CA THR A 91 -0.47 11.58 -9.73
C THR A 91 -0.45 10.11 -9.36
N LEU A 92 -1.62 9.56 -9.07
CA LEU A 92 -1.85 8.15 -8.78
C LEU A 92 -2.51 7.50 -9.99
N ILE A 93 -1.91 6.41 -10.48
CA ILE A 93 -2.44 5.56 -11.54
C ILE A 93 -2.73 4.22 -10.89
N HIS A 94 -3.95 3.71 -11.01
CA HIS A 94 -4.34 2.45 -10.39
C HIS A 94 -5.16 1.63 -11.38
N SER A 95 -4.91 0.33 -11.46
CA SER A 95 -5.72 -0.58 -12.27
C SER A 95 -7.13 -0.70 -11.68
N ALA A 96 -8.16 -0.41 -12.47
CA ALA A 96 -9.54 -0.55 -12.02
C ALA A 96 -9.90 -2.04 -11.79
N GLU A 97 -9.30 -2.92 -12.57
CA GLU A 97 -9.44 -4.37 -12.50
C GLU A 97 -8.08 -5.05 -12.65
N PRO A 98 -7.87 -6.25 -12.09
CA PRO A 98 -6.61 -6.95 -12.22
C PRO A 98 -6.44 -7.54 -13.62
N VAL A 99 -5.21 -7.51 -14.12
CA VAL A 99 -4.81 -8.26 -15.30
C VAL A 99 -4.66 -9.73 -14.91
N LYS A 100 -5.43 -10.60 -15.57
CA LYS A 100 -5.40 -12.04 -15.31
C LYS A 100 -4.23 -12.68 -16.05
N ILE A 101 -3.18 -13.07 -15.33
CA ILE A 101 -1.99 -13.73 -15.90
C ILE A 101 -1.91 -15.15 -15.37
N LYS A 102 -2.21 -16.16 -16.21
CA LYS A 102 -2.17 -17.60 -15.91
C LYS A 102 -2.71 -17.97 -14.52
N ASN A 103 -1.89 -17.84 -13.47
CA ASN A 103 -2.13 -18.25 -12.10
C ASN A 103 -2.24 -17.09 -11.09
N ALA A 104 -2.24 -15.84 -11.54
CA ALA A 104 -2.32 -14.67 -10.68
C ALA A 104 -3.28 -13.62 -11.25
N ASP A 105 -3.89 -12.87 -10.34
CA ASP A 105 -4.56 -11.61 -10.65
C ASP A 105 -3.56 -10.49 -10.30
N VAL A 106 -3.10 -9.76 -11.32
CA VAL A 106 -2.06 -8.74 -11.18
C VAL A 106 -2.68 -7.34 -11.19
N TRP A 107 -2.50 -6.63 -10.09
CA TRP A 107 -2.88 -5.24 -9.92
C TRP A 107 -1.68 -4.34 -10.16
N MET A 108 -1.92 -3.18 -10.75
CA MET A 108 -0.86 -2.19 -11.00
C MET A 108 -1.23 -0.88 -10.32
N CYS A 109 -0.28 -0.33 -9.59
CA CYS A 109 -0.40 0.97 -8.95
C CYS A 109 0.87 1.77 -9.20
N SER A 110 0.75 3.01 -9.62
CA SER A 110 1.89 3.91 -9.82
C SER A 110 1.63 5.26 -9.21
N VAL A 111 2.65 5.83 -8.57
CA VAL A 111 2.60 7.16 -7.96
C VAL A 111 3.73 7.99 -8.53
N LYS A 112 3.39 9.03 -9.29
CA LYS A 112 4.31 10.09 -9.68
C LYS A 112 4.30 11.18 -8.62
N ILE A 113 5.47 11.54 -8.12
CA ILE A 113 5.69 12.54 -7.07
C ILE A 113 6.51 13.68 -7.65
N ASN A 114 5.93 14.88 -7.66
CA ASN A 114 6.60 16.04 -8.24
C ASN A 114 7.80 16.49 -7.38
N ALA A 115 8.83 17.00 -8.06
CA ALA A 115 10.08 17.46 -7.44
C ALA A 115 9.96 18.38 -6.19
N PRO A 116 8.95 19.26 -6.04
CA PRO A 116 8.83 20.10 -4.85
C PRO A 116 8.65 19.31 -3.55
N VAL A 117 8.08 18.10 -3.60
CA VAL A 117 7.76 17.30 -2.41
C VAL A 117 8.43 15.91 -2.44
N ALA A 118 9.04 15.53 -3.56
CA ALA A 118 9.68 14.23 -3.73
C ALA A 118 10.84 14.01 -2.74
N PRO A 119 10.79 12.95 -1.93
CA PRO A 119 11.96 12.41 -1.25
C PRO A 119 12.92 11.79 -2.26
N THR A 120 14.13 11.45 -1.83
CA THR A 120 15.03 10.68 -2.70
C THR A 120 14.60 9.22 -2.79
N ILE A 121 15.00 8.53 -3.85
CA ILE A 121 14.71 7.10 -4.03
C ILE A 121 15.28 6.30 -2.86
N GLU A 122 16.50 6.61 -2.41
CA GLU A 122 17.17 5.92 -1.30
C GLU A 122 16.40 6.06 0.02
N GLN A 123 15.76 7.21 0.25
CA GLN A 123 14.95 7.42 1.45
C GLN A 123 13.66 6.59 1.43
N LEU A 124 13.00 6.51 0.27
CA LEU A 124 11.81 5.67 0.09
C LEU A 124 12.16 4.18 0.16
N GLU A 125 13.28 3.75 -0.45
CA GLU A 125 13.81 2.39 -0.31
C GLU A 125 14.04 2.02 1.17
N ALA A 126 14.69 2.90 1.93
CA ALA A 126 14.95 2.68 3.35
C ALA A 126 13.65 2.56 4.15
N HIS A 127 12.65 3.40 3.84
CA HIS A 127 11.35 3.36 4.48
C HIS A 127 10.59 2.06 4.17
N PHE A 128 10.49 1.66 2.90
CA PHE A 128 9.81 0.42 2.53
C PHE A 128 10.49 -0.81 3.13
N ARG A 129 11.83 -0.83 3.17
CA ARG A 129 12.57 -1.91 3.83
C ARG A 129 12.24 -2.01 5.32
N ALA A 130 12.20 -0.88 6.02
CA ALA A 130 11.85 -0.85 7.43
C ALA A 130 10.39 -1.26 7.70
N ARG A 131 9.48 -0.97 6.75
CA ARG A 131 8.06 -1.29 6.87
C ARG A 131 7.75 -2.77 6.62
N PHE A 132 8.39 -3.39 5.63
CA PHE A 132 7.92 -4.65 5.04
C PHE A 132 8.57 -5.94 5.55
N ASP A 133 9.62 -5.84 6.39
CA ASP A 133 10.37 -6.89 7.11
C ASP A 133 10.63 -8.27 6.42
N GLN A 134 11.91 -8.64 6.44
CA GLN A 134 12.61 -9.90 6.13
C GLN A 134 12.48 -10.67 4.80
N ASP A 135 11.34 -10.79 4.11
CA ASP A 135 11.27 -11.60 2.85
C ASP A 135 11.42 -10.75 1.59
N VAL A 136 12.46 -9.92 1.57
CA VAL A 136 12.75 -8.98 0.49
C VAL A 136 13.88 -9.51 -0.38
N THR A 137 13.55 -9.92 -1.60
CA THR A 137 14.56 -10.29 -2.60
C THR A 137 14.84 -9.06 -3.47
N ARG A 138 16.10 -8.63 -3.53
CA ARG A 138 16.53 -7.52 -4.39
C ARG A 138 17.06 -8.07 -5.71
N SER A 139 16.33 -7.84 -6.78
CA SER A 139 16.75 -8.22 -8.14
C SER A 139 17.76 -7.19 -8.71
N ALA A 140 17.58 -5.90 -8.37
CA ALA A 140 18.46 -4.79 -8.76
C ALA A 140 18.31 -3.57 -7.81
N PRO A 141 19.15 -2.52 -7.92
CA PRO A 141 18.89 -1.25 -7.24
C PRO A 141 17.52 -0.68 -7.61
N ALA A 142 16.77 -0.20 -6.62
CA ALA A 142 15.40 0.30 -6.78
C ALA A 142 14.33 -0.72 -7.24
N ASP A 143 14.67 -2.01 -7.21
CA ASP A 143 13.80 -3.12 -7.57
C ASP A 143 13.66 -4.09 -6.37
N TRP A 144 12.44 -4.20 -5.85
CA TRP A 144 12.13 -4.82 -4.57
C TRP A 144 10.95 -5.78 -4.69
N HIS A 145 11.15 -7.04 -4.31
CA HIS A 145 10.07 -8.01 -4.19
C HIS A 145 9.72 -8.20 -2.72
N TRP A 146 8.43 -8.23 -2.39
CA TRP A 146 7.93 -8.42 -1.03
C TRP A 146 6.72 -9.37 -1.04
N LYS A 147 6.61 -10.24 -0.03
CA LYS A 147 5.47 -11.16 0.11
C LYS A 147 4.57 -10.77 1.29
N PRO A 148 3.53 -9.94 1.08
CA PRO A 148 2.62 -9.52 2.14
C PRO A 148 1.82 -10.68 2.77
N ARG A 149 1.63 -11.77 2.03
CA ARG A 149 0.99 -13.01 2.49
C ARG A 149 1.44 -14.20 1.61
N PRO A 150 1.24 -15.47 2.02
CA PRO A 150 1.83 -16.64 1.34
C PRO A 150 1.55 -16.77 -0.17
N LEU A 151 0.41 -16.25 -0.64
CA LEU A 151 0.00 -16.31 -2.04
C LEU A 151 0.01 -14.93 -2.71
N ALA A 152 0.70 -13.94 -2.15
CA ALA A 152 0.81 -12.64 -2.76
C ALA A 152 2.25 -12.15 -2.82
N GLU A 153 2.55 -11.46 -3.91
CA GLU A 153 3.84 -10.81 -4.11
C GLU A 153 3.62 -9.38 -4.61
N ALA A 154 4.28 -8.42 -3.98
CA ALA A 154 4.34 -7.04 -4.39
C ALA A 154 5.76 -6.76 -4.92
N HIS A 155 5.83 -6.35 -6.18
CA HIS A 155 7.04 -5.90 -6.84
C HIS A 155 7.01 -4.37 -6.90
N ILE A 156 7.94 -3.73 -6.18
CA ILE A 156 8.04 -2.28 -6.07
C ILE A 156 9.28 -1.83 -6.84
N ASN A 157 9.05 -1.01 -7.87
CA ASN A 157 10.09 -0.39 -8.67
C ASN A 157 10.06 1.14 -8.49
N MET A 158 11.20 1.73 -8.16
CA MET A 158 11.33 3.18 -8.02
C MET A 158 12.28 3.73 -9.07
N ILE A 159 11.78 4.58 -9.96
CA ILE A 159 12.60 5.18 -11.01
C ILE A 159 12.54 6.71 -10.96
N PRO A 160 13.61 7.40 -11.41
CA PRO A 160 13.52 8.80 -11.75
C PRO A 160 12.42 9.01 -12.79
N SER A 161 11.57 10.01 -12.61
CA SER A 161 10.59 10.41 -13.62
C SER A 161 11.29 11.04 -14.83
N ASP A 162 10.56 11.16 -15.93
CA ASP A 162 10.86 12.06 -17.06
C ASP A 162 11.09 13.53 -16.66
N GLN A 163 10.60 13.96 -15.49
CA GLN A 163 10.78 15.29 -14.93
C GLN A 163 11.93 15.32 -13.91
N PRO A 164 12.91 16.22 -14.04
CA PRO A 164 14.04 16.32 -13.12
C PRO A 164 13.62 16.45 -11.65
N GLY A 165 14.19 15.62 -10.79
CA GLY A 165 13.93 15.62 -9.34
C GLY A 165 12.59 15.05 -8.92
N SER A 166 11.75 14.57 -9.86
CA SER A 166 10.51 13.86 -9.55
C SER A 166 10.77 12.36 -9.43
N VAL A 167 10.02 11.69 -8.56
CA VAL A 167 10.15 10.24 -8.31
C VAL A 167 8.89 9.54 -8.79
N PHE A 168 9.07 8.39 -9.44
CA PHE A 168 7.98 7.50 -9.82
C PHE A 168 8.11 6.19 -9.05
N VAL A 169 7.07 5.84 -8.31
CA VAL A 169 6.97 4.55 -7.60
C VAL A 169 5.95 3.70 -8.33
N HIS A 170 6.37 2.56 -8.85
CA HIS A 170 5.52 1.56 -9.48
C HIS A 170 5.42 0.34 -8.59
N VAL A 171 4.22 -0.21 -8.45
CA VAL A 171 3.91 -1.40 -7.67
C VAL A 171 3.09 -2.33 -8.54
N GLU A 172 3.63 -3.51 -8.83
CA GLU A 172 2.86 -4.64 -9.34
C GLU A 172 2.52 -5.56 -8.17
N PHE A 173 1.25 -5.86 -7.96
CA PHE A 173 0.80 -6.77 -6.92
C PHE A 173 0.17 -8.00 -7.57
N ALA A 174 0.78 -9.17 -7.38
CA ALA A 174 0.29 -10.44 -7.90
C ALA A 174 -0.39 -11.24 -6.77
N ASP A 175 -1.70 -11.49 -6.90
CA ASP A 175 -2.45 -12.40 -6.02
C ASP A 175 -2.58 -13.78 -6.70
N MET A 176 -1.83 -14.77 -6.21
CA MET A 176 -1.78 -16.11 -6.75
C MET A 176 -3.00 -16.94 -6.36
N LYS A 177 -3.56 -17.66 -7.34
CA LYS A 177 -4.73 -18.52 -7.13
C LYS A 177 -4.33 -19.82 -6.41
N PRO A 178 -5.04 -20.23 -5.34
CA PRO A 178 -4.64 -21.34 -4.47
C PRO A 178 -4.53 -22.72 -5.15
N LEU A 179 -5.15 -22.92 -6.33
CA LEU A 179 -5.13 -24.20 -7.05
C LEU A 179 -3.73 -24.64 -7.53
N ASN A 180 -2.72 -23.76 -7.54
CA ASN A 180 -1.37 -24.10 -8.00
C ASN A 180 -0.25 -23.96 -6.94
N ALA A 181 -0.56 -23.48 -5.73
CA ALA A 181 0.44 -23.41 -4.65
C ALA A 181 0.78 -24.78 -4.03
N LEU A 182 -0.04 -25.81 -4.31
CA LEU A 182 0.13 -27.17 -3.79
C LEU A 182 0.68 -28.17 -4.82
N PHE A 183 0.83 -27.78 -6.10
CA PHE A 183 1.15 -28.72 -7.19
C PHE A 183 2.14 -28.21 -8.26
N GLY A 184 2.82 -27.07 -8.04
CA GLY A 184 3.73 -26.49 -9.02
C GLY A 184 5.17 -26.36 -8.53
N SER A 185 5.97 -27.41 -8.69
CA SER A 185 7.44 -27.42 -8.64
C SER A 185 7.98 -28.05 -9.92
#